data_AF-A0A168AWP0-F1
#
_entry.id   AF-A0A168AWP0-F1
#
_cell.length_a   1.000
_cell.length_b   1.000
_cell.length_c   1.000
_cell.angle_alpha   90.00
_cell.angle_beta   90.00
_cell.angle_gamma   90.00
#
_symmetry.space_group_name_H-M   'P 1'
#
loop_
_entity.id
_entity.type
_entity.pdbx_description
1 polymer ?
#
loop_
_entity_poly.entity_id
_entity_poly.type
_entity_poly.pdbx_seq_one_letter_code
_entity_poly.pdbx_strand_id
1 'polypeptide(L)'
;MAQQQRVPYDDFTPTCTTELGAFAKLEPEFAKRNTKLIGLSANSLKSHHDWIKDIDEISGSQLAFPIIADADRSISLAYDMIDHEDATNVDEKGMHQKKISNMSLMYQ
;
A
#
# COMPACT_ATOMS: atom_id res chain seq x y z
N MET A 1 7.56 4.45 31.64
CA MET A 1 6.82 3.37 30.97
C MET A 1 6.78 3.72 29.49
N ALA A 2 7.28 2.83 28.64
CA ALA A 2 7.63 3.11 27.26
C ALA A 2 6.39 3.51 26.43
N GLN A 3 6.46 4.66 25.77
CA GLN A 3 5.50 5.04 24.75
C GLN A 3 5.84 4.24 23.50
N GLN A 4 4.95 3.31 23.14
CA GLN A 4 5.03 2.49 21.94
C GLN A 4 5.20 3.38 20.69
N GLN A 5 6.20 3.08 19.87
CA GLN A 5 6.50 3.76 18.61
C GLN A 5 5.27 3.85 17.71
N ARG A 6 4.94 5.06 17.27
CA ARG A 6 3.84 5.32 16.33
C ARG A 6 4.43 5.40 14.92
N VAL A 7 4.53 4.26 14.23
CA VAL A 7 4.74 4.20 12.77
C VAL A 7 3.35 4.38 12.13
N PRO A 8 3.00 5.53 11.53
CA PRO A 8 1.58 5.89 11.44
C PRO A 8 0.76 5.18 10.37
N TYR A 9 1.35 4.52 9.38
CA TYR A 9 0.59 3.85 8.32
C TYR A 9 1.31 2.57 7.89
N ASP A 10 0.87 1.47 8.49
CA ASP A 10 1.25 0.11 8.10
C ASP A 10 0.28 -0.38 6.99
N ASP A 11 0.44 -1.59 6.49
CA ASP A 11 -0.68 -2.29 5.83
C ASP A 11 -1.90 -2.31 6.80
N PHE A 12 -3.07 -2.80 6.40
CA PHE A 12 -4.27 -2.88 7.28
C PHE A 12 -5.00 -1.55 7.54
N THR A 13 -4.78 -0.51 6.72
CA THR A 13 -5.56 0.72 6.83
C THR A 13 -6.91 0.59 6.14
N PRO A 14 -8.02 1.03 6.76
CA PRO A 14 -9.37 0.67 6.33
C PRO A 14 -9.68 1.11 4.89
N THR A 15 -9.23 2.29 4.49
CA THR A 15 -9.40 2.81 3.13
C THR A 15 -8.66 1.93 2.12
N CYS A 16 -7.36 1.69 2.32
CA CYS A 16 -6.55 0.88 1.40
C CYS A 16 -7.09 -0.54 1.25
N THR A 17 -7.57 -1.15 2.34
CA THR A 17 -8.20 -2.47 2.31
C THR A 17 -9.44 -2.49 1.42
N THR A 18 -10.32 -1.48 1.55
CA THR A 18 -11.51 -1.38 0.70
C THR A 18 -11.18 -1.07 -0.77
N GLU A 19 -10.16 -0.25 -1.03
CA GLU A 19 -9.70 0.07 -2.38
C GLU A 19 -9.17 -1.17 -3.09
N LEU A 20 -8.22 -1.89 -2.48
CA LEU A 20 -7.68 -3.13 -3.05
C LEU A 20 -8.75 -4.19 -3.28
N GLY A 21 -9.70 -4.31 -2.36
CA GLY A 21 -10.86 -5.19 -2.53
C GLY A 21 -11.75 -4.78 -3.72
N ALA A 22 -11.96 -3.49 -3.95
CA ALA A 22 -12.69 -3.01 -5.12
C ALA A 22 -11.93 -3.29 -6.43
N PHE A 23 -10.61 -3.10 -6.45
CA PHE A 23 -9.77 -3.43 -7.60
C PHE A 23 -9.75 -4.94 -7.88
N ALA A 24 -9.73 -5.78 -6.86
CA ALA A 24 -9.82 -7.23 -7.01
C ALA A 24 -11.12 -7.64 -7.73
N LYS A 25 -12.26 -7.01 -7.40
CA LYS A 25 -13.54 -7.25 -8.10
C LYS A 25 -13.55 -6.75 -9.55
N LEU A 26 -12.84 -5.66 -9.81
CA LEU A 26 -12.80 -5.02 -11.13
C LEU A 26 -11.70 -5.57 -12.04
N GLU A 27 -10.84 -6.46 -11.56
CA GLU A 27 -9.75 -7.06 -12.34
C GLU A 27 -10.20 -7.58 -13.73
N PRO A 28 -11.36 -8.25 -13.89
CA PRO A 28 -11.83 -8.68 -15.21
C PRO A 28 -12.13 -7.51 -16.16
N GLU A 29 -12.51 -6.34 -15.66
CA GLU A 29 -12.74 -5.15 -16.46
C GLU A 29 -11.42 -4.53 -16.95
N PHE A 30 -10.37 -4.56 -16.13
CA PHE A 30 -9.03 -4.15 -16.57
C PHE A 30 -8.45 -5.13 -17.60
N ALA A 31 -8.65 -6.43 -17.39
CA ALA A 31 -8.22 -7.47 -18.34
C ALA A 31 -8.86 -7.28 -19.74
N LYS A 32 -10.16 -6.95 -19.81
CA LYS A 32 -10.85 -6.63 -21.08
C LYS A 32 -10.22 -5.46 -21.85
N ARG A 33 -9.52 -4.57 -21.15
CA ARG A 33 -8.84 -3.39 -21.70
C ARG A 33 -7.35 -3.63 -21.94
N ASN A 34 -6.89 -4.88 -21.83
CA ASN A 34 -5.49 -5.26 -21.93
C ASN A 34 -4.61 -4.51 -20.91
N THR A 35 -5.14 -4.30 -19.70
CA THR A 35 -4.45 -3.60 -18.59
C THR A 35 -4.21 -4.57 -17.44
N LYS A 36 -3.01 -4.51 -16.85
CA LYS A 36 -2.67 -5.29 -15.67
C LYS A 36 -2.66 -4.40 -14.43
N LEU A 37 -3.10 -4.96 -13.31
CA LEU A 37 -3.06 -4.30 -12.01
C LEU A 37 -1.77 -4.67 -11.26
N ILE A 38 -1.23 -3.72 -10.51
CA ILE A 38 -0.16 -3.94 -9.54
C ILE A 38 -0.30 -2.93 -8.40
N GLY A 39 -0.30 -3.44 -7.16
CA GLY A 39 -0.28 -2.63 -5.95
C GLY A 39 1.15 -2.29 -5.51
N LEU A 40 1.29 -1.30 -4.63
CA LEU A 40 2.57 -0.93 -4.03
C LEU A 40 2.34 -0.34 -2.63
N SER A 41 3.12 -0.77 -1.65
CA SER A 41 3.20 -0.12 -0.34
C SER A 41 4.62 -0.11 0.21
N ALA A 42 4.92 0.78 1.15
CA ALA A 42 6.23 0.90 1.80
C ALA A 42 6.45 -0.14 2.91
N ASN A 43 5.70 -1.25 2.87
CA ASN A 43 5.68 -2.27 3.91
C ASN A 43 6.44 -3.52 3.43
N SER A 44 6.68 -4.45 4.36
CA SER A 44 7.42 -5.68 4.06
C SER A 44 6.56 -6.72 3.35
N LEU A 45 7.19 -7.61 2.58
CA LEU A 45 6.48 -8.72 1.92
C LEU A 45 5.70 -9.60 2.91
N LYS A 46 6.23 -9.79 4.12
CA LYS A 46 5.54 -10.55 5.17
C LYS A 46 4.20 -9.90 5.54
N SER A 47 4.19 -8.57 5.62
CA SER A 47 2.99 -7.79 5.96
C SER A 47 1.88 -8.00 4.91
N HIS A 48 2.24 -7.97 3.62
CA HIS A 48 1.27 -8.17 2.54
C HIS A 48 0.60 -9.54 2.59
N HIS A 49 1.33 -10.62 2.92
CA HIS A 49 0.74 -11.96 3.00
C HIS A 49 -0.38 -12.06 4.04
N ASP A 50 -0.26 -11.35 5.14
CA ASP A 50 -1.29 -11.32 6.17
C ASP A 50 -2.42 -10.35 5.76
N TRP A 51 -2.08 -9.19 5.17
CA TRP A 51 -3.06 -8.21 4.72
C TRP A 51 -3.96 -8.68 3.56
N ILE A 52 -3.44 -9.49 2.64
CA ILE A 52 -4.23 -10.08 1.55
C ILE A 52 -5.41 -10.89 2.10
N LYS A 53 -5.24 -11.60 3.22
CA LYS A 53 -6.33 -12.37 3.85
C LYS A 53 -7.45 -11.45 4.32
N ASP A 54 -7.10 -10.34 4.94
CA ASP A 54 -8.06 -9.35 5.43
C ASP A 54 -8.80 -8.66 4.27
N ILE A 55 -8.09 -8.34 3.18
CA ILE A 55 -8.68 -7.80 1.96
C ILE A 55 -9.69 -8.80 1.39
N ASP A 56 -9.32 -10.08 1.29
CA ASP A 56 -10.17 -11.12 0.74
C ASP A 56 -11.44 -11.31 1.59
N GLU A 57 -11.30 -11.34 2.92
CA GLU A 57 -12.41 -11.47 3.87
C GLU A 57 -13.37 -10.28 3.78
N ILE A 58 -12.85 -9.05 3.83
CA ILE A 58 -13.65 -7.83 3.85
C ILE A 58 -14.33 -7.59 2.50
N SER A 59 -13.61 -7.85 1.41
CA SER A 59 -14.13 -7.59 0.07
C SER A 59 -15.05 -8.71 -0.43
N GLY A 60 -14.88 -9.95 0.05
CA GLY A 60 -15.53 -11.12 -0.52
C GLY A 60 -15.06 -11.43 -1.95
N SER A 61 -13.83 -11.03 -2.30
CA SER A 61 -13.18 -11.28 -3.57
C SER A 61 -11.72 -11.65 -3.35
N GLN A 62 -11.12 -12.43 -4.25
CA GLN A 62 -9.72 -12.79 -4.16
C GLN A 62 -8.85 -11.75 -4.86
N LEU A 63 -7.88 -11.19 -4.14
CA LEU A 63 -6.84 -10.33 -4.71
C LEU A 63 -5.84 -11.19 -5.51
N ALA A 64 -5.91 -11.11 -6.85
CA ALA A 64 -5.11 -11.93 -7.74
C ALA A 64 -3.89 -11.23 -8.35
N PHE A 65 -3.76 -9.91 -8.17
CA PHE A 65 -2.65 -9.12 -8.70
C PHE A 65 -1.54 -8.89 -7.65
N PRO A 66 -0.27 -8.74 -8.06
CA PRO A 66 0.84 -8.58 -7.10
C PRO A 66 0.81 -7.22 -6.38
N ILE A 67 1.37 -7.20 -5.16
CA ILE A 67 1.67 -5.99 -4.40
C ILE A 67 3.19 -5.90 -4.22
N ILE A 68 3.79 -4.80 -4.64
CA ILE A 68 5.22 -4.54 -4.48
C ILE A 68 5.50 -4.08 -3.04
N ALA A 69 6.42 -4.77 -2.39
CA ALA A 69 7.00 -4.36 -1.11
C ALA A 69 8.15 -3.37 -1.35
N ASP A 70 7.90 -2.08 -1.11
CA ASP A 70 8.86 -0.98 -1.30
C ASP A 70 9.38 -0.46 0.05
N ALA A 71 9.88 -1.38 0.88
CA ALA A 71 10.27 -1.08 2.27
C ALA A 71 11.40 -0.03 2.39
N ASP A 72 12.26 0.09 1.37
CA ASP A 72 13.31 1.12 1.31
C ASP A 72 12.86 2.42 0.62
N ARG A 73 11.61 2.44 0.14
CA ARG A 73 10.96 3.55 -0.57
C ARG A 73 11.68 3.95 -1.87
N SER A 74 12.52 3.08 -2.43
CA SER A 74 13.27 3.37 -3.64
C SER A 74 12.34 3.65 -4.83
N ILE A 75 11.26 2.88 -4.96
CA ILE A 75 10.28 3.06 -6.04
C ILE A 75 9.42 4.29 -5.75
N SER A 76 8.95 4.45 -4.52
CA SER A 76 8.15 5.60 -4.10
C SER A 76 8.86 6.93 -4.29
N LEU A 77 10.17 6.98 -4.02
CA LEU A 77 11.00 8.15 -4.30
C LEU A 77 11.20 8.38 -5.80
N ALA A 78 11.44 7.32 -6.58
CA ALA A 78 11.68 7.44 -8.01
C ALA A 78 10.46 8.00 -8.78
N TYR A 79 9.24 7.71 -8.30
CA TYR A 79 7.98 8.13 -8.92
C TYR A 79 7.28 9.26 -8.19
N ASP A 80 7.96 9.94 -7.26
CA ASP A 80 7.42 11.06 -6.49
C ASP A 80 6.08 10.74 -5.80
N MET A 81 5.92 9.50 -5.34
CA MET A 81 4.70 9.01 -4.69
C MET A 81 4.66 9.39 -3.21
N ILE A 82 5.54 10.30 -2.81
CA ILE A 82 5.80 10.67 -1.44
C ILE A 82 5.26 12.08 -1.17
N ASP A 83 4.34 12.19 -0.23
CA ASP A 83 3.79 13.45 0.24
C ASP A 83 4.84 14.25 1.04
N HIS A 84 4.93 15.53 0.71
CA HIS A 84 5.85 16.50 1.29
C HIS A 84 5.33 17.13 2.60
N GLU A 85 4.05 16.98 2.94
CA GLU A 85 3.39 17.79 3.99
C GLU A 85 3.40 17.19 5.41
N ASP A 86 3.80 15.93 5.61
CA ASP A 86 3.68 15.31 6.94
C ASP A 86 4.93 15.46 7.82
N ALA A 87 5.18 16.69 8.28
CA ALA A 87 6.30 17.05 9.15
C ALA A 87 6.35 16.29 10.51
N THR A 88 5.27 15.60 10.88
CA THR A 88 5.17 14.85 12.14
C THR A 88 5.51 13.37 12.01
N ASN A 89 5.63 12.87 10.79
CA ASN A 89 5.94 11.47 10.54
C ASN A 89 7.46 11.38 10.37
N VAL A 90 8.21 10.93 11.38
CA VAL A 90 9.67 10.77 11.34
C VAL A 90 10.06 9.34 11.71
N ASP A 91 11.10 8.80 11.09
CA ASP A 91 11.66 7.51 11.49
C ASP A 91 12.50 7.65 12.78
N GLU A 92 13.02 6.53 13.30
CA GLU A 92 13.88 6.51 14.50
C GLU A 92 15.13 7.41 14.37
N LYS A 93 15.51 7.78 13.14
CA LYS A 93 16.65 8.64 12.82
C LYS A 93 16.25 10.10 12.63
N GLY A 94 14.98 10.46 12.86
CA GLY A 94 14.47 11.82 12.74
C GLY A 94 14.28 12.26 11.29
N MET A 95 14.32 11.34 10.31
CA MET A 95 14.04 11.66 8.92
C MET A 95 12.53 11.60 8.66
N HIS A 96 11.98 12.60 7.99
CA HIS A 96 10.55 12.62 7.67
C HIS A 96 10.15 11.37 6.85
N GLN A 97 9.29 10.53 7.43
CA GLN A 97 8.46 9.54 6.77
C GLN A 97 7.36 10.23 5.95
N LYS A 98 7.81 10.96 4.94
CA LYS A 98 7.35 10.90 3.56
C LYS A 98 6.25 9.84 3.33
N LYS A 99 5.00 10.26 3.54
CA LYS A 99 3.75 9.50 3.33
C LYS A 99 3.72 9.00 1.90
N ILE A 100 3.40 7.73 1.61
CA ILE A 100 2.89 7.45 0.26
C ILE A 100 1.49 8.03 0.23
N SER A 101 1.23 9.06 -0.57
CA SER A 101 -0.13 9.56 -0.75
C SER A 101 -0.93 8.40 -1.36
N ASN A 102 -1.84 7.80 -0.59
CA ASN A 102 -2.79 6.74 -0.98
C ASN A 102 -2.37 5.95 -2.22
N MET A 103 -1.69 4.82 -2.02
CA MET A 103 -1.57 3.68 -2.94
C MET A 103 -1.66 4.06 -4.43
N SER A 104 -0.52 4.42 -5.02
CA SER A 104 -0.45 4.64 -6.46
C SER A 104 -0.55 3.29 -7.17
N LEU A 105 -1.73 2.97 -7.70
CA LEU A 105 -1.88 1.88 -8.66
C LEU A 105 -1.17 2.28 -9.94
N MET A 106 -0.06 1.63 -10.22
CA MET A 106 0.60 1.75 -11.52
C MET A 106 -0.18 0.93 -12.54
N TYR A 107 -0.76 1.61 -13.52
CA TYR A 107 -1.33 0.97 -14.71
C TYR A 107 -0.22 0.85 -15.76
N GLN A 108 0.09 -0.37 -16.18
CA GLN A 108 0.89 -0.66 -17.39
C GLN A 108 0.04 -1.43 -18.40
#